data_AF-A0AAV0LD47-F1
#
_entry.id   AF-A0AAV0LD47-F1
#
_cell.length_a   1.000
_cell.length_b   1.000
_cell.length_c   1.000
_cell.angle_alpha   90.00
_cell.angle_beta   90.00
_cell.angle_gamma   90.00
#
_symmetry.space_group_name_H-M   'P 1'
#
loop_
_entity.id
_entity.type
_entity.pdbx_description
1 polymer ?
#
loop_
_entity_poly.entity_id
_entity_poly.type
_entity_poly.pdbx_seq_one_letter_code
_entity_poly.pdbx_strand_id
1 'polypeptide(L)' 'MVPTKVFANGAACGRVYEIRCVGAVNAFPHPCKGTRRVTVTVANQCGGDCDTFTVSADAFDVIAKREAGRVRIAYKR' A
#
# COMPACT_ATOMS: atom_id res chain seq x y z
N MET A 1 -6.84 -4.25 1.99
CA MET A 1 -7.52 -4.48 0.70
C MET A 1 -6.58 -4.16 -0.45
N VAL A 2 -6.67 -4.87 -1.57
CA VAL A 2 -5.85 -4.61 -2.77
C VAL A 2 -6.70 -4.49 -4.05
N PRO A 3 -6.19 -3.86 -5.12
CA PRO A 3 -6.85 -3.76 -6.42
C PRO A 3 -7.16 -5.13 -7.03
N THR A 4 -8.18 -5.22 -7.90
CA THR A 4 -8.56 -6.45 -8.62
C THR A 4 -7.38 -7.09 -9.36
N LYS A 5 -6.54 -6.27 -10.00
CA LYS A 5 -5.33 -6.73 -10.71
C LYS A 5 -4.33 -7.45 -9.81
N VAL A 6 -4.27 -7.07 -8.53
CA VAL A 6 -3.38 -7.67 -7.52
C VAL A 6 -4.07 -8.81 -6.80
N PHE A 7 -5.37 -8.68 -6.49
CA PHE A 7 -6.15 -9.71 -5.81
C PHE A 7 -6.27 -10.99 -6.65
N ALA A 8 -6.34 -10.83 -7.97
CA ALA A 8 -6.37 -11.91 -8.95
C ALA A 8 -7.43 -12.98 -8.64
N ASN A 9 -8.70 -12.55 -8.51
CA ASN A 9 -9.84 -13.41 -8.18
C ASN A 9 -9.63 -14.30 -6.95
N GLY A 10 -8.95 -13.77 -5.92
CA GLY A 10 -8.67 -14.48 -4.67
C GLY A 10 -7.33 -15.20 -4.64
N ALA A 11 -6.62 -15.33 -5.77
CA ALA A 11 -5.33 -16.01 -5.82
C ALA A 11 -4.25 -15.34 -4.95
N ALA A 12 -4.40 -14.05 -4.65
CA ALA A 12 -3.52 -13.33 -3.75
C ALA A 12 -3.96 -13.33 -2.28
N CYS A 13 -5.15 -13.84 -1.94
CA CYS A 13 -5.58 -13.93 -0.54
C CYS A 13 -4.57 -14.71 0.31
N GLY A 14 -4.20 -14.19 1.47
CA GLY A 14 -3.17 -14.76 2.35
C GLY A 14 -1.72 -14.56 1.88
N ARG A 15 -1.47 -14.02 0.68
CA ARG A 15 -0.10 -13.72 0.24
C ARG A 15 0.43 -12.49 0.96
N VAL A 16 1.73 -12.51 1.22
CA VAL A 16 2.48 -11.39 1.79
C VAL A 16 3.10 -10.57 0.67
N TYR A 17 3.03 -9.25 0.79
CA TYR A 17 3.69 -8.30 -0.10
C TYR A 17 4.56 -7.36 0.71
N GLU A 18 5.77 -7.12 0.24
CA GLU A 18 6.63 -6.06 0.74
C GLU A 18 6.30 -4.76 0.00
N ILE A 19 5.93 -3.72 0.74
CA ILE A 19 5.62 -2.40 0.21
C ILE A 19 6.62 -1.36 0.72
N ARG A 20 6.92 -0.37 -0.11
CA ARG A 20 7.74 0.79 0.24
C ARG A 20 7.19 2.07 -0.36
N CYS A 21 7.34 3.18 0.34
CA CYS A 21 7.01 4.49 -0.20
C CYS A 21 8.08 4.92 -1.23
N VAL A 22 7.62 5.46 -2.38
CA VAL A 22 8.50 5.96 -3.46
C VAL A 22 8.22 7.41 -3.85
N GLY A 23 7.21 8.04 -3.27
CA GLY A 23 6.97 9.47 -3.47
C GLY A 23 5.56 9.90 -3.12
N ALA A 24 5.28 11.18 -3.39
CA ALA A 24 3.95 11.77 -3.21
C ALA A 24 3.04 11.49 -4.41
N VAL A 25 1.73 11.40 -4.14
CA VAL A 25 0.68 11.47 -5.17
C VAL A 25 0.13 12.90 -5.29
N ASN A 26 0.16 13.66 -4.19
CA ASN A 26 -0.33 15.02 -4.04
C ASN A 26 0.83 15.99 -3.76
N ALA A 27 0.52 17.27 -3.52
CA ALA A 27 1.50 18.31 -3.21
C ALA A 27 2.14 18.19 -1.81
N PHE A 28 1.89 17.09 -1.08
CA PHE A 28 2.45 16.91 0.26
C PHE A 28 3.97 16.70 0.19
N PRO A 29 4.78 17.55 0.87
CA PRO A 29 6.23 17.48 0.77
C PRO A 29 6.79 16.30 1.58
N HIS A 30 7.67 15.52 0.95
CA HIS A 30 8.42 14.42 1.59
C HIS A 30 7.53 13.48 2.44
N PRO A 31 6.58 12.75 1.82
CA PRO A 31 5.66 11.90 2.56
C PRO A 31 6.31 10.60 3.03
N CYS A 32 7.38 10.13 2.37
CA CYS A 32 8.05 8.88 2.73
C CYS A 32 8.97 9.06 3.96
N LYS A 33 8.93 8.11 4.89
CA LYS A 33 9.81 8.09 6.08
C LYS A 33 11.18 7.42 5.80
N GLY A 34 11.75 7.67 4.62
CA GLY A 34 13.03 7.09 4.17
C GLY A 34 12.86 5.77 3.38
N THR A 35 13.83 4.86 3.50
CA THR A 35 13.90 3.59 2.75
C THR A 35 13.16 2.42 3.40
N ARG A 36 12.28 2.72 4.36
CA ARG A 36 11.54 1.71 5.12
C ARG A 36 10.63 0.89 4.23
N ARG A 37 10.51 -0.38 4.58
CA ARG A 37 9.64 -1.35 3.91
C ARG A 37 8.81 -2.04 4.98
N VAL A 38 7.59 -2.42 4.63
CA VAL A 38 6.71 -3.18 5.51
C VAL A 38 6.08 -4.32 4.74
N THR A 39 5.90 -5.45 5.40
CA THR A 39 5.20 -6.60 4.85
C THR A 39 3.73 -6.54 5.25
N VAL A 40 2.84 -6.69 4.27
CA VAL A 40 1.39 -6.70 4.48
C VAL A 40 0.79 -7.99 3.91
N THR A 41 -0.17 -8.56 4.62
CA THR A 41 -0.93 -9.72 4.15
C THR A 41 -2.17 -9.26 3.42
N VAL A 42 -2.43 -9.82 2.23
CA VAL A 42 -3.64 -9.53 1.47
C VAL A 42 -4.83 -10.23 2.11
N ALA A 43 -5.73 -9.46 2.70
CA ALA A 43 -6.96 -9.98 3.29
C ALA A 43 -8.11 -10.11 2.28
N ASN A 44 -8.26 -9.13 1.40
CA ASN A 44 -9.43 -9.00 0.53
C ASN A 44 -9.17 -8.04 -0.65
N GLN A 45 -10.02 -8.15 -1.67
CA GLN A 45 -10.18 -7.14 -2.71
C GLN A 45 -10.88 -5.91 -2.13
N CYS A 46 -10.63 -4.74 -2.70
CA CYS A 46 -11.54 -3.61 -2.49
C CYS A 46 -12.89 -3.84 -3.19
N GLY A 47 -13.95 -3.20 -2.68
CA GLY A 47 -15.23 -3.13 -3.38
C GLY A 47 -15.19 -2.06 -4.47
N GLY A 48 -15.47 -2.43 -5.72
CA GLY A 48 -15.49 -1.54 -6.88
C GLY A 48 -14.13 -1.37 -7.57
N ASP A 49 -14.05 -0.42 -8.50
CA ASP A 49 -12.81 -0.07 -9.21
C ASP A 49 -11.90 0.74 -8.28
N CYS A 50 -10.98 0.04 -7.60
CA CYS A 50 -9.90 0.68 -6.88
C CYS A 50 -8.54 0.33 -7.49
N ASP A 51 -7.68 1.34 -7.59
CA ASP A 51 -6.29 1.20 -8.02
C ASP A 51 -5.29 1.35 -6.86
N THR A 52 -5.78 1.37 -5.61
CA THR A 52 -4.96 1.66 -4.42
C THR A 52 -4.89 0.47 -3.46
N PHE A 53 -3.73 0.28 -2.83
CA PHE A 53 -3.57 -0.63 -1.70
C PHE A 53 -4.03 0.07 -0.43
N THR A 54 -5.04 -0.49 0.22
CA THR A 54 -5.48 -0.02 1.55
C THR A 54 -4.86 -0.91 2.60
N VAL A 55 -3.94 -0.35 3.37
CA VAL A 55 -3.18 -1.04 4.44
C VAL A 55 -3.61 -0.51 5.81
N SER A 56 -3.21 -1.20 6.89
CA SER A 56 -3.45 -0.71 8.25
C SER A 56 -2.72 0.62 8.50
N ALA A 57 -3.25 1.42 9.42
CA ALA A 57 -2.64 2.70 9.80
C ALA A 57 -1.20 2.53 10.33
N ASP A 58 -0.90 1.39 10.95
CA ASP A 58 0.44 1.07 11.46
C ASP A 58 1.40 0.73 10.32
N ALA A 59 0.97 -0.11 9.36
CA ALA A 59 1.78 -0.40 8.18
C ALA A 59 2.05 0.86 7.36
N PHE A 60 1.05 1.73 7.21
CA PHE A 60 1.23 3.02 6.54
C PHE A 60 2.25 3.90 7.26
N ASP A 61 2.16 4.00 8.59
CA ASP A 61 3.04 4.84 9.41
C ASP A 61 4.50 4.38 9.40
N VAL A 62 4.76 3.10 9.13
CA VAL A 62 6.13 2.60 8.94
C VAL A 62 6.78 3.24 7.73
N ILE A 63 6.06 3.39 6.61
CA ILE A 63 6.63 3.81 5.32
C ILE A 63 6.39 5.28 4.98
N ALA A 64 5.34 5.90 5.53
CA ALA A 64 4.91 7.25 5.16
C ALA A 64 4.29 8.01 6.35
N LYS A 65 4.29 9.33 6.25
CA LYS A 65 3.61 10.23 7.19
C LYS A 65 2.10 10.13 7.01
N ARG A 66 1.37 9.83 8.10
CA ARG A 66 -0.10 9.66 8.09
C ARG A 66 -0.82 10.87 7.50
N GLU A 67 -0.31 12.09 7.71
CA GLU A 67 -0.95 13.30 7.17
C GLU A 67 -0.91 13.38 5.63
N ALA A 68 -0.01 12.64 4.97
CA ALA A 68 0.02 12.60 3.52
C ALA A 68 -1.23 11.94 2.91
N GLY A 69 -1.88 11.04 3.65
CA GLY A 69 -3.10 10.30 3.28
C GLY A 69 -2.89 9.26 2.18
N ARG A 70 -2.26 9.63 1.05
CA ARG A 70 -1.94 8.75 -0.07
C ARG A 70 -0.52 9.01 -0.57
N VAL A 71 0.19 7.92 -0.84
CA VAL A 71 1.56 7.94 -1.36
C VAL A 71 1.71 6.99 -2.53
N ARG A 72 2.70 7.26 -3.38
CA ARG A 72 3.13 6.30 -4.40
C ARG A 72 3.91 5.21 -3.70
N ILE A 73 3.56 3.96 -3.96
CA ILE A 73 4.27 2.80 -3.43
C ILE A 73 4.87 1.97 -4.56
N ALA A 74 5.99 1.33 -4.26
CA ALA A 74 6.44 0.15 -4.98
C ALA A 74 6.14 -1.07 -4.10
N TYR A 75 5.71 -2.16 -4.72
CA TYR A 75 5.42 -3.41 -4.03
C TYR A 75 6.06 -4.58 -4.78
N LYS A 76 6.45 -5.60 -4.02
CA LYS A 76 6.90 -6.89 -4.56
C LYS A 76 6.35 -8.02 -3.70
N ARG A 77 6.25 -9.20 -4.30
CA ARG A 77 5.94 -10.45 -3.60
C ARG A 77 7.20 -11.02 -2.97
#